data_AF-A0A969PV89-F1
#
_entry.id   AF-A0A969PV89-F1
#
_cell.length_a   1.000
_cell.length_b   1.000
_cell.length_c   1.000
_cell.angle_alpha   90.00
_cell.angle_beta   90.00
_cell.angle_gamma   90.00
#
_symmetry.space_group_name_H-M   'P 1'
#
loop_
_entity.id
_entity.type
_entity.pdbx_description
1 polymer ?
#
loop_
_entity_poly.entity_id
_entity_poly.type
_entity_poly.pdbx_seq_one_letter_code
_entity_poly.pdbx_strand_id
1 'polypeptide(L)'
;MLESGTHEGKWSSIPDSPGCWTLDLTEFPDLIKEQSKGQSRKKLISRLPINERLDQFTSLTEAIRGCLEANAPKSMNVGEMLEWFYPEGIASEKKQRAREAIKDVIIKKCGLPNCWKRVAIGRYALNPSHSKKRK
;
A
#
# COMPACT_ATOMS: atom_id res chain seq x y z
N MET A 1 -18.04 28.57 50.79
CA MET A 1 -18.80 27.49 51.46
C MET A 1 -18.61 26.22 50.63
N LEU A 2 -17.64 25.38 51.00
CA LEU A 2 -17.34 24.12 50.33
C LEU A 2 -17.41 22.93 51.32
N GLU A 3 -18.12 23.09 52.43
CA GLU A 3 -18.02 22.22 53.62
C GLU A 3 -19.31 21.41 53.89
N SER A 4 -20.36 21.58 53.09
CA SER A 4 -21.67 20.94 53.36
C SER A 4 -21.77 19.48 52.90
N GLY A 5 -20.86 19.02 52.03
CA GLY A 5 -20.91 17.65 51.48
C GLY A 5 -20.34 16.58 52.40
N THR A 6 -19.29 16.89 53.16
CA THR A 6 -18.58 15.93 54.03
C THR A 6 -19.35 15.59 55.30
N HIS A 7 -20.13 16.54 55.84
CA HIS A 7 -20.80 16.37 57.14
C HIS A 7 -22.05 15.47 57.08
N GLU A 8 -22.62 15.23 55.90
CA GLU A 8 -23.79 14.35 55.73
C GLU A 8 -23.42 12.86 55.55
N GLY A 9 -22.13 12.50 55.56
CA GLY A 9 -21.68 11.11 55.38
C GLY A 9 -22.02 10.49 54.02
N LYS A 10 -22.52 11.31 53.07
CA LYS A 10 -22.91 10.89 51.71
C LYS A 10 -21.74 10.77 50.75
N TRP A 11 -20.55 11.18 51.17
CA TRP A 11 -19.34 11.17 50.38
C TRP A 11 -18.43 10.07 50.93
N SER A 12 -18.56 8.86 50.39
CA SER A 12 -17.55 7.83 50.57
C SER A 12 -16.33 8.22 49.73
N SER A 13 -15.16 8.31 50.36
CA SER A 13 -13.90 8.54 49.63
C SER A 13 -13.74 7.47 48.57
N ILE A 14 -13.88 7.86 47.30
CA ILE A 14 -13.50 7.01 46.18
C ILE A 14 -11.98 6.87 46.28
N PRO A 15 -11.43 5.64 46.35
CA PRO A 15 -9.99 5.48 46.36
C PRO A 15 -9.39 6.10 45.09
N ASP A 16 -8.37 6.97 45.25
CA ASP A 16 -7.74 7.78 44.19
C ASP A 16 -7.10 6.98 43.04
N SER A 17 -7.11 5.66 43.14
CA SER A 17 -6.70 4.79 42.06
C SER A 17 -7.71 3.66 41.95
N PRO A 18 -8.59 3.64 40.93
CA PRO A 18 -9.30 2.42 40.62
C PRO A 18 -8.22 1.36 40.36
N GLY A 19 -8.28 0.23 41.08
CA GLY A 19 -7.33 -0.87 40.86
C GLY A 19 -7.23 -1.11 39.36
N CYS A 20 -6.05 -0.88 38.79
CA CYS A 20 -5.85 -1.01 37.35
C CYS A 20 -5.94 -2.51 37.04
N TRP A 21 -7.08 -2.95 36.51
CA TRP A 21 -7.24 -4.34 36.08
C TRP A 21 -6.53 -4.47 34.75
N THR A 22 -5.29 -4.97 34.79
CA THR A 22 -4.61 -5.43 33.58
C THR A 22 -5.30 -6.71 33.15
N LEU A 23 -6.24 -6.60 32.22
CA LEU A 23 -6.87 -7.75 31.58
C LEU A 23 -5.76 -8.61 30.96
N ASP A 24 -5.63 -9.85 31.43
CA ASP A 24 -4.70 -10.78 30.83
C ASP A 24 -5.35 -11.40 29.58
N LEU A 25 -4.64 -11.39 28.46
CA LEU A 25 -5.16 -11.90 27.18
C LEU A 25 -5.38 -13.42 27.22
N THR A 26 -4.84 -14.11 28.23
CA THR A 26 -5.10 -15.52 28.51
C THR A 26 -6.54 -15.80 28.95
N GLU A 27 -7.25 -14.79 29.49
CA GLU A 27 -8.65 -14.91 29.95
C GLU A 27 -9.66 -14.92 28.80
N PHE A 28 -9.24 -14.59 27.58
CA PHE A 28 -10.11 -14.50 26.41
C PHE A 28 -9.63 -15.43 25.26
N PRO A 29 -9.68 -16.76 25.43
CA PRO A 29 -9.24 -17.71 24.41
C PRO A 29 -10.04 -17.61 23.10
N ASP A 30 -11.26 -17.06 23.15
CA ASP A 30 -12.07 -16.79 21.95
C ASP A 30 -11.56 -15.60 21.12
N LEU A 31 -10.85 -14.64 21.72
CA LEU A 31 -10.20 -13.53 20.99
C LEU A 31 -8.87 -13.95 20.34
N ILE A 32 -8.30 -15.08 20.79
CA ILE A 32 -7.08 -15.68 20.22
C ILE A 32 -7.39 -16.47 18.94
N LYS A 33 -8.66 -16.55 18.51
CA LYS A 33 -9.04 -17.07 17.19
C LYS A 33 -8.55 -16.13 16.09
N GLU A 34 -7.30 -16.38 15.71
CA GLU A 34 -6.63 -15.97 14.48
C GLU A 34 -6.94 -14.54 14.05
N GLN A 35 -6.24 -13.58 14.66
CA GLN A 35 -5.66 -12.54 13.83
C GLN A 35 -4.78 -13.25 12.79
N SER A 36 -5.36 -13.54 11.63
CA SER A 36 -4.62 -13.94 10.46
C SER A 36 -3.58 -12.86 10.21
N LYS A 37 -2.35 -13.13 10.70
CA LYS A 37 -1.17 -12.36 10.38
C LYS A 37 -1.19 -12.19 8.88
N GLY A 38 -1.23 -10.93 8.46
CA GLY A 38 -1.50 -10.48 7.10
C GLY A 38 -0.96 -11.47 6.07
N GLN A 39 -1.87 -11.91 5.21
CA GLN A 39 -1.63 -12.84 4.12
C GLN A 39 -0.21 -12.71 3.56
N SER A 40 0.54 -13.78 3.77
CA SER A 40 1.55 -14.34 2.87
C SER A 40 1.99 -13.37 1.76
N ARG A 41 3.17 -12.76 1.91
CA ARG A 41 3.90 -12.10 0.80
C ARG A 41 4.30 -13.16 -0.24
N LYS A 42 3.33 -13.72 -0.97
CA LYS A 42 3.57 -14.55 -2.14
C LYS A 42 3.60 -13.64 -3.36
N LYS A 43 4.80 -13.50 -3.92
CA LYS A 43 5.18 -12.95 -5.23
C LYS A 43 4.15 -11.98 -5.84
N LEU A 44 4.43 -10.68 -5.68
CA LEU A 44 3.65 -9.54 -6.17
C LEU A 44 3.39 -9.51 -7.70
N ILE A 45 3.96 -10.44 -8.47
CA ILE A 45 3.74 -10.56 -9.92
C ILE A 45 2.45 -11.33 -10.24
N SER A 46 1.90 -12.12 -9.31
CA SER A 46 0.78 -13.06 -9.54
C SER A 46 -0.56 -12.45 -9.97
N ARG A 47 -0.72 -11.13 -9.96
CA ARG A 47 -1.96 -10.48 -10.41
C ARG A 47 -2.02 -10.23 -11.92
N LEU A 48 -0.88 -10.32 -12.60
CA LEU A 48 -0.78 -10.12 -14.04
C LEU A 48 -0.62 -11.46 -14.76
N PRO A 49 -1.21 -11.63 -15.96
CA PRO A 49 -0.92 -12.78 -16.80
C PRO A 49 0.60 -12.92 -17.05
N ILE A 50 1.13 -14.14 -16.99
CA ILE A 50 2.56 -14.38 -17.20
C ILE A 50 2.95 -13.90 -18.60
N ASN A 51 4.09 -13.20 -18.70
CA ASN A 51 4.63 -12.65 -19.94
C ASN A 51 6.16 -12.60 -19.85
N GLU A 52 6.87 -12.86 -20.95
CA GLU A 52 8.33 -12.77 -21.06
C GLU A 52 8.87 -11.40 -20.60
N ARG A 53 8.16 -10.30 -20.90
CA ARG A 53 8.55 -8.96 -20.45
C ARG A 53 8.45 -8.78 -18.94
N LEU A 54 7.54 -9.50 -18.28
CA LEU A 54 7.40 -9.45 -16.83
C LEU A 54 8.40 -10.37 -16.12
N ASP A 55 8.86 -11.44 -16.79
CA ASP A 55 9.85 -12.37 -16.25
C ASP A 55 11.24 -11.73 -16.10
N GLN A 56 11.55 -10.73 -16.93
CA GLN A 56 12.79 -9.93 -16.84
C GLN A 56 12.88 -9.07 -15.58
N PHE A 57 11.77 -8.80 -14.89
CA PHE A 57 11.73 -7.90 -13.74
C PHE A 57 11.40 -8.64 -12.46
N THR A 58 12.09 -8.28 -11.37
CA THR A 58 11.84 -8.90 -10.05
C THR A 58 10.50 -8.48 -9.45
N SER A 59 9.99 -7.31 -9.85
CA SER A 59 8.76 -6.74 -9.33
C SER A 59 8.02 -5.91 -10.37
N LEU A 60 6.70 -5.80 -10.19
CA LEU A 60 5.85 -4.94 -11.02
C LEU A 60 6.26 -3.46 -10.96
N THR A 61 6.88 -3.02 -9.85
CA THR A 61 7.39 -1.64 -9.74
C THR A 61 8.57 -1.41 -10.67
N GLU A 62 9.51 -2.36 -10.72
CA GLU A 62 10.64 -2.30 -11.66
C GLU A 62 10.18 -2.41 -13.11
N ALA A 63 9.22 -3.28 -13.39
CA ALA A 63 8.65 -3.43 -14.73
C ALA A 63 8.03 -2.11 -15.23
N ILE A 64 7.22 -1.44 -14.39
CA ILE A 64 6.60 -0.14 -14.73
C ILE A 64 7.67 0.94 -14.89
N ARG A 65 8.72 0.91 -14.06
CA ARG A 65 9.85 1.82 -14.18
C ARG A 65 10.59 1.63 -15.51
N GLY A 66 10.93 0.40 -15.87
CA GLY A 66 11.58 0.07 -17.15
C GLY A 66 10.73 0.47 -18.35
N CYS A 67 9.41 0.28 -18.26
CA CYS A 67 8.46 0.76 -19.26
C CYS A 67 8.52 2.29 -19.43
N LEU A 68 8.54 3.05 -18.33
CA LEU A 68 8.65 4.51 -18.36
C LEU A 68 10.03 5.01 -18.80
N GLU A 69 11.10 4.30 -18.47
CA GLU A 69 12.48 4.61 -18.91
C GLU A 69 12.63 4.40 -20.42
N ALA A 70 12.12 3.28 -20.96
CA ALA A 70 12.15 2.98 -22.39
C ALA A 70 11.34 3.97 -23.25
N ASN A 71 10.32 4.61 -22.65
CA ASN A 71 9.47 5.59 -23.33
C ASN A 71 9.79 7.04 -22.94
N ALA A 72 10.84 7.29 -22.15
CA ALA A 72 11.23 8.65 -21.79
C ALA A 72 11.65 9.46 -23.03
N PRO A 73 11.26 10.74 -23.17
CA PRO A 73 10.61 11.60 -22.18
C PRO A 73 9.06 11.59 -22.20
N LYS A 74 8.42 10.69 -22.96
CA LYS A 74 6.96 10.66 -23.12
C LYS A 74 6.27 10.25 -21.82
N SER A 75 5.17 10.94 -21.49
CA SER A 75 4.28 10.50 -20.40
C SER A 75 3.34 9.40 -20.88
N MET A 76 3.18 8.35 -20.07
CA MET A 76 2.35 7.20 -20.39
C MET A 76 1.13 7.11 -19.46
N ASN A 77 0.03 6.60 -20.00
CA ASN A 77 -1.14 6.20 -19.24
C ASN A 77 -1.12 4.69 -18.92
N VAL A 78 -2.03 4.23 -18.05
CA VAL A 78 -2.11 2.81 -17.64
C VAL A 78 -2.40 1.87 -18.82
N GLY A 79 -3.19 2.32 -19.81
CA GLY A 79 -3.49 1.55 -21.01
C GLY A 79 -2.28 1.39 -21.91
N GLU A 80 -1.53 2.46 -22.16
CA GLU A 80 -0.28 2.45 -22.93
C GLU A 80 0.76 1.53 -22.25
N MET A 81 0.83 1.53 -20.92
CA MET A 81 1.70 0.60 -20.19
C MET A 81 1.24 -0.86 -20.35
N LEU A 82 -0.07 -1.11 -20.33
CA LEU A 82 -0.62 -2.44 -20.52
C LEU A 82 -0.36 -2.97 -21.95
N GLU A 83 -0.51 -2.12 -22.96
CA GLU A 83 -0.15 -2.42 -24.36
C GLU A 83 1.36 -2.65 -24.51
N TRP A 84 2.19 -1.93 -23.76
CA TRP A 84 3.62 -2.17 -23.74
C TRP A 84 3.96 -3.53 -23.12
N PHE A 85 3.27 -3.96 -22.06
CA PHE A 85 3.51 -5.31 -21.53
C PHE A 85 2.97 -6.37 -22.48
N TYR A 86 1.77 -6.21 -23.03
CA TYR A 86 1.08 -7.22 -23.84
C TYR A 86 0.74 -6.68 -25.23
N PRO A 87 1.72 -6.63 -26.15
CA PRO A 87 1.49 -6.13 -27.51
C PRO A 87 0.50 -7.02 -28.29
N GLU A 88 0.47 -8.33 -28.01
CA GLU A 88 -0.49 -9.27 -28.61
C GLU A 88 -1.90 -9.19 -28.01
N GLY A 89 -2.08 -8.32 -27.01
CA GLY A 89 -3.33 -8.17 -26.29
C GLY A 89 -3.52 -9.20 -25.18
N ILE A 90 -4.60 -9.01 -24.43
CA ILE A 90 -4.99 -9.85 -23.30
C ILE A 90 -6.49 -10.12 -23.42
N ALA A 91 -6.92 -11.32 -23.06
CA ALA A 91 -8.32 -11.65 -22.89
C ALA A 91 -9.02 -10.60 -22.00
N SER A 92 -10.23 -10.18 -22.40
CA SER A 92 -11.00 -9.08 -21.77
C SER A 92 -11.12 -9.25 -20.25
N GLU A 93 -11.39 -10.47 -19.78
CA GLU A 93 -11.53 -10.81 -18.36
C GLU A 93 -10.26 -10.51 -17.54
N LYS A 94 -9.09 -10.78 -18.12
CA LYS A 94 -7.79 -10.56 -17.48
C LYS A 94 -7.30 -9.13 -17.67
N LYS A 95 -7.76 -8.44 -18.71
CA LYS A 95 -7.39 -7.06 -19.06
C LYS A 95 -7.77 -6.08 -17.95
N GLN A 96 -9.00 -6.18 -17.42
CA GLN A 96 -9.46 -5.29 -16.36
C GLN A 96 -8.65 -5.48 -15.08
N ARG A 97 -8.46 -6.74 -14.66
CA ARG A 97 -7.65 -7.08 -13.48
C ARG A 97 -6.21 -6.62 -13.62
N ALA A 98 -5.62 -6.76 -14.80
CA ALA A 98 -4.27 -6.29 -15.09
C ALA A 98 -4.15 -4.77 -15.02
N ARG A 99 -5.14 -4.06 -15.59
CA ARG A 99 -5.23 -2.60 -15.53
C ARG A 99 -5.30 -2.10 -14.08
N GLU A 100 -6.11 -2.75 -13.25
CA GLU A 100 -6.23 -2.43 -11.83
C GLU A 100 -4.92 -2.68 -11.07
N ALA A 101 -4.26 -3.80 -11.31
CA ALA A 101 -2.98 -4.11 -10.68
C ALA A 101 -1.90 -3.05 -11.00
N ILE A 102 -1.80 -2.64 -12.27
CA ILE A 102 -0.87 -1.59 -12.69
C ILE A 102 -1.28 -0.25 -12.06
N LYS A 103 -2.57 0.11 -12.10
CA LYS A 103 -3.10 1.35 -11.51
C LYS A 103 -2.77 1.45 -10.02
N ASP A 104 -2.98 0.38 -9.26
CA ASP A 104 -2.68 0.31 -7.83
C ASP A 104 -1.21 0.61 -7.54
N VAL A 105 -0.30 -0.03 -8.27
CA VAL A 105 1.15 0.18 -8.08
C VAL A 105 1.54 1.60 -8.47
N ILE A 106 1.02 2.11 -9.58
CA ILE A 106 1.27 3.47 -10.06
C ILE A 106 0.86 4.51 -9.04
N ILE A 107 -0.35 4.40 -8.49
CA ILE A 107 -0.86 5.35 -7.50
C ILE A 107 -0.01 5.26 -6.22
N LYS A 108 0.26 4.05 -5.73
CA LYS A 108 1.03 3.83 -4.48
C LYS A 108 2.47 4.33 -4.53
N LYS A 109 3.10 4.29 -5.71
CA LYS A 109 4.51 4.67 -5.89
C LYS A 109 4.70 6.04 -6.54
N CYS A 110 3.61 6.74 -6.86
CA CYS A 110 3.67 8.07 -7.45
C CYS A 110 4.27 9.08 -6.47
N GLY A 111 5.25 9.86 -6.93
CA GLY A 111 5.91 10.90 -6.12
C GLY A 111 7.04 10.40 -5.24
N LEU A 112 7.28 9.09 -5.18
CA LEU A 112 8.44 8.53 -4.48
C LEU A 112 9.74 8.82 -5.25
N PRO A 113 10.88 8.95 -4.54
CA PRO A 113 12.19 9.03 -5.18
C PRO A 113 12.46 7.76 -5.99
N ASN A 114 13.12 7.92 -7.14
CA ASN A 114 13.47 6.88 -8.12
C ASN A 114 12.27 6.15 -8.74
N CYS A 115 11.07 6.72 -8.64
CA CYS A 115 9.85 6.21 -9.27
C CYS A 115 9.38 7.20 -10.35
N TRP A 116 8.07 7.41 -10.43
CA TRP A 116 7.43 8.29 -11.40
C TRP A 116 6.66 9.40 -10.72
N LYS A 117 6.44 10.47 -11.48
CA LYS A 117 5.58 11.58 -11.10
C LYS A 117 4.36 11.64 -12.01
N ARG A 118 3.24 12.07 -11.44
CA ARG A 118 2.04 12.38 -12.21
C ARG A 118 2.24 13.72 -12.91
N VAL A 119 2.13 13.73 -14.24
CA VAL A 119 2.27 14.94 -15.06
C VAL A 119 0.91 15.53 -15.39
N ALA A 120 -0.10 14.68 -15.58
CA ALA A 120 -1.48 15.09 -15.83
C ALA A 120 -2.46 14.06 -15.25
N ILE A 121 -3.76 14.29 -15.42
CA ILE A 121 -4.77 13.32 -15.00
C ILE A 121 -4.56 12.00 -15.76
N GLY A 122 -4.27 10.92 -15.03
CA GLY A 122 -4.01 9.60 -15.60
C GLY A 122 -2.72 9.46 -16.40
N ARG A 123 -1.83 10.47 -16.41
CA ARG A 123 -0.54 10.41 -17.12
C ARG A 123 0.63 10.50 -16.14
N TYR A 124 1.59 9.60 -16.33
CA TYR A 124 2.76 9.44 -15.47
C TYR A 124 4.02 9.52 -16.33
N ALA A 125 5.05 10.17 -15.81
CA ALA A 125 6.37 10.21 -16.42
C ALA A 125 7.41 9.84 -15.38
N LEU A 126 8.57 9.40 -15.85
CA LEU A 126 9.70 9.13 -14.97
C LEU A 126 10.00 10.38 -14.13
N ASN A 127 10.22 10.19 -12.83
CA ASN A 127 10.66 11.28 -11.97
C ASN A 127 12.18 11.35 -12.06
N PRO A 128 12.78 12.41 -12.64
CA PRO A 128 14.22 12.60 -12.62
C PRO A 128 14.65 13.03 -11.20
N SER A 129 14.51 12.15 -10.20
CA SER A 129 15.04 12.43 -8.87
C SER A 129 16.51 12.00 -8.83
N HIS A 130 17.39 12.97 -9.06
CA HIS A 130 18.83 12.99 -8.78
C HIS A 130 19.58 11.66 -8.99
N SER A 131 20.23 11.58 -10.15
CA SER A 131 21.57 10.99 -10.22
C SER A 131 22.44 11.63 -9.14
N LYS A 132 22.55 10.98 -7.97
CA LYS A 132 23.74 11.17 -7.14
C LYS A 132 24.88 10.61 -7.98
N LYS A 133 25.55 11.50 -8.73
CA LYS A 133 26.89 11.26 -9.28
C LYS A 133 27.72 10.75 -8.10
N ARG A 134 27.99 9.45 -8.06
CA ARG A 134 29.11 8.92 -7.29
C ARG A 134 30.34 9.42 -8.04
N LYS A 135 30.97 10.45 -7.46
CA LYS A 135 32.28 10.96 -7.84
C LYS A 135 33.34 10.05 -7.26
#